data_AF-A0AA90QME2-F1
#
_entry.id   AF-A0AA90QME2-F1
#
_cell.length_a   1.000
_cell.length_b   1.000
_cell.length_c   1.000
_cell.angle_alpha   90.00
_cell.angle_beta   90.00
_cell.angle_gamma   90.00
#
_symmetry.space_group_name_H-M   'P 1'
#
loop_
_entity.id
_entity.type
_entity.pdbx_description
1 polymer ?
#
loop_
_entity_poly.entity_id
_entity_poly.type
_entity_poly.pdbx_seq_one_letter_code
_entity_poly.pdbx_strand_id
1 'polypeptide(L)'
;MKRLYKVRMITYSVVVADDADQADRIATEYGSELTEDVTPSDTCVVGEVTDAGDLPRGWDVQDTPYGDNSDEWTVGAILDALPVADTKTIDMFAEVAPC
;
A
#
# COMPACT_ATOMS: atom_id res chain seq x y z
N MET A 1 -0.86 -12.13 -15.83
CA MET A 1 -0.93 -12.53 -14.41
C MET A 1 -0.87 -11.26 -13.59
N LYS A 2 -1.78 -11.10 -12.62
CA LYS A 2 -1.81 -9.91 -11.77
C LYS A 2 -0.74 -10.01 -10.70
N ARG A 3 -0.23 -8.87 -10.23
CA ARG A 3 0.77 -8.77 -9.16
C ARG A 3 0.28 -7.75 -8.15
N LEU A 4 0.64 -7.98 -6.89
CA LEU A 4 0.29 -7.10 -5.79
C LEU A 4 1.49 -6.22 -5.45
N TYR A 5 1.24 -4.95 -5.15
CA TYR A 5 2.28 -3.99 -4.80
C TYR A 5 1.88 -3.19 -3.58
N LYS A 6 2.85 -2.97 -2.68
CA LYS A 6 2.75 -1.98 -1.61
C LYS A 6 3.00 -0.60 -2.20
N VAL A 7 2.09 0.32 -1.98
CA VAL A 7 2.22 1.73 -2.38
C VAL A 7 2.18 2.60 -1.13
N ARG A 8 3.15 3.50 -0.99
CA ARG A 8 3.16 4.54 0.03
C ARG A 8 2.68 5.84 -0.60
N MET A 9 1.70 6.47 0.01
CA MET A 9 1.21 7.81 -0.36
C MET A 9 1.41 8.74 0.84
N ILE A 10 2.02 9.90 0.61
CA ILE A 10 2.23 10.92 1.65
C ILE A 10 1.53 12.21 1.24
N THR A 11 0.74 12.73 2.19
CA THR A 11 -0.02 13.96 2.05
C THR A 11 0.42 14.94 3.12
N TYR A 12 0.59 16.21 2.74
CA TYR A 12 0.82 17.31 3.68
C TYR A 12 -0.41 18.21 3.69
N SER A 13 -0.95 18.45 4.88
CA SER A 13 -2.09 19.33 5.09
C SER A 13 -1.73 20.42 6.10
N VAL A 14 -2.37 21.58 5.98
CA VAL A 14 -2.19 22.71 6.89
C VAL A 14 -3.43 22.85 7.74
N VAL A 15 -3.25 22.92 9.06
CA VAL A 15 -4.33 23.12 10.03
C VAL A 15 -4.09 24.38 10.84
N VAL A 16 -5.16 24.98 11.35
CA VAL A 16 -5.08 26.08 12.30
C VAL A 16 -5.08 25.48 13.71
N ALA A 17 -4.05 25.78 14.49
CA ALA A 17 -3.90 25.32 15.87
C ALA A 17 -3.09 26.33 16.70
N ASP A 18 -3.36 26.37 18.01
CA ASP A 18 -2.69 27.15 19.04
C ASP A 18 -1.29 26.59 19.35
N ASP A 19 -1.13 25.26 19.27
CA ASP A 19 0.12 24.55 19.52
C ASP A 19 0.22 23.20 18.77
N ALA A 20 1.39 22.55 18.89
CA ALA A 20 1.69 21.29 18.21
C ALA A 20 0.81 20.12 18.72
N ASP A 21 0.46 20.09 19.99
CA ASP A 21 -0.36 19.01 20.57
C ASP A 21 -1.82 19.15 20.11
N GLN A 22 -2.32 20.37 19.91
CA GLN A 22 -3.62 20.61 19.30
C GLN A 22 -3.59 20.27 17.80
N ALA A 23 -2.51 20.59 17.08
CA ALA A 23 -2.36 20.20 15.68
C ALA A 23 -2.39 18.67 15.49
N ASP A 24 -1.68 17.91 16.35
CA ASP A 24 -1.67 16.44 16.32
C ASP A 24 -3.07 15.84 16.62
N ARG A 25 -3.78 16.41 17.60
CA ARG A 25 -5.17 16.02 17.90
C ARG A 25 -6.10 16.28 16.72
N ILE A 26 -6.02 17.45 16.09
CA ILE A 26 -6.81 17.79 14.90
C ILE A 26 -6.49 16.82 13.75
N ALA A 27 -5.21 16.52 13.52
CA ALA A 27 -4.79 15.58 12.48
C ALA A 27 -5.34 14.17 12.72
N THR A 28 -5.41 13.74 13.99
CA THR A 28 -5.97 12.43 14.36
C THR A 28 -7.49 12.40 14.23
N GLU A 29 -8.18 13.48 14.65
CA GLU A 29 -9.65 13.56 14.65
C GLU A 29 -10.22 13.75 13.23
N TYR A 30 -9.60 14.60 12.42
CA TYR A 30 -10.05 14.96 11.07
C TYR A 30 -9.22 14.28 9.96
N GLY A 31 -8.45 13.25 10.30
CA GLY A 31 -7.50 12.61 9.38
C GLY A 31 -8.11 12.15 8.06
N SER A 32 -9.32 11.58 8.08
CA SER A 32 -10.03 11.16 6.86
C SER A 32 -10.36 12.35 5.96
N GLU A 33 -10.91 13.42 6.51
CA GLU A 33 -11.25 14.66 5.78
C GLU A 33 -9.99 15.32 5.19
N LEU A 34 -8.90 15.36 5.98
CA LEU A 34 -7.61 15.89 5.52
C LEU A 34 -7.03 15.12 4.34
N THR A 35 -7.40 13.84 4.16
CA THR A 35 -6.92 12.99 3.06
C THR A 35 -7.85 12.94 1.85
N GLU A 36 -9.15 13.21 2.02
CA GLU A 36 -10.12 13.18 0.90
C GLU A 36 -9.90 14.33 -0.09
N ASP A 37 -9.53 15.51 0.40
CA ASP A 37 -9.41 16.73 -0.41
C ASP A 37 -8.01 16.98 -0.97
N VAL A 38 -7.02 16.15 -0.63
CA VAL A 38 -5.62 16.43 -0.93
C VAL A 38 -5.02 15.35 -1.82
N THR A 39 -4.51 15.78 -2.98
CA THR A 39 -3.71 14.91 -3.85
C THR A 39 -2.40 14.55 -3.14
N PRO A 40 -2.03 13.25 -3.05
CA PRO A 40 -0.77 12.85 -2.46
C PRO A 40 0.41 13.58 -3.09
N SER A 41 1.21 14.23 -2.24
CA SER A 41 2.39 14.99 -2.66
C SER A 41 3.56 14.08 -3.08
N ASP A 42 3.61 12.87 -2.53
CA ASP A 42 4.56 11.83 -2.87
C ASP A 42 3.82 10.49 -2.94
N THR A 43 4.07 9.73 -4.01
CA THR A 43 3.54 8.40 -4.23
C THR A 43 4.67 7.51 -4.71
N CYS A 44 4.97 6.46 -3.93
CA CYS A 44 6.05 5.54 -4.24
C CYS A 44 5.59 4.09 -4.14
N VAL A 45 6.03 3.26 -5.09
CA VAL A 45 5.91 1.80 -5.00
C VAL A 45 7.01 1.30 -4.07
N VAL A 46 6.61 0.76 -2.92
CA VAL A 46 7.50 0.27 -1.87
C VAL A 46 8.06 -1.11 -2.22
N GLY A 47 7.26 -1.95 -2.87
CA GLY A 47 7.70 -3.28 -3.28
C GLY A 47 6.54 -4.18 -3.71
N GLU A 48 6.89 -5.34 -4.28
CA GLU A 48 5.94 -6.40 -4.61
C GLU A 48 5.51 -7.13 -3.31
N VAL A 49 4.24 -7.54 -3.24
CA VAL A 49 3.74 -8.43 -2.18
C VAL A 49 3.76 -9.84 -2.75
N THR A 50 4.65 -10.67 -2.24
CA THR A 50 4.83 -12.05 -2.72
C THR A 50 4.27 -13.10 -1.78
N ASP A 51 3.95 -12.72 -0.54
CA ASP A 51 3.34 -13.59 0.46
C ASP A 51 2.37 -12.82 1.38
N ALA A 52 1.56 -13.53 2.16
CA ALA A 52 0.58 -12.92 3.04
C ALA A 52 1.21 -12.17 4.24
N GLY A 53 2.45 -12.49 4.62
CA GLY A 53 3.20 -11.79 5.66
C GLY A 53 3.70 -10.41 5.22
N ASP A 54 3.75 -10.16 3.91
CA ASP A 54 4.08 -8.86 3.34
C ASP A 54 2.95 -7.82 3.41
N LEU A 55 1.74 -8.24 3.80
CA LEU A 55 0.56 -7.37 3.79
C LEU A 55 0.65 -6.26 4.84
N PRO A 56 0.17 -5.04 4.50
CA PRO A 56 0.11 -3.95 5.45
C PRO A 56 -0.87 -4.25 6.59
N ARG A 57 -0.70 -3.54 7.72
CA ARG A 57 -1.53 -3.75 8.91
C ARG A 57 -3.02 -3.56 8.58
N GLY A 58 -3.84 -4.53 8.99
CA GLY A 58 -5.28 -4.51 8.80
C GLY A 58 -5.75 -5.09 7.46
N TRP A 59 -4.82 -5.56 6.62
CA TRP A 59 -5.12 -6.32 5.42
C TRP A 59 -4.98 -7.82 5.64
N ASP A 60 -5.81 -8.59 4.97
CA ASP A 60 -5.75 -10.05 4.91
C ASP A 60 -5.95 -10.60 3.48
N VAL A 61 -5.88 -11.92 3.34
CA VAL A 61 -5.96 -12.61 2.04
C VAL A 61 -7.35 -12.62 1.41
N GLN A 62 -8.39 -12.27 2.16
CA GLN A 62 -9.77 -12.16 1.68
C GLN A 62 -10.10 -10.76 1.17
N ASP A 63 -9.26 -9.76 1.48
CA ASP A 63 -9.46 -8.39 1.01
C ASP A 63 -9.32 -8.28 -0.52
N THR A 64 -10.12 -7.40 -1.11
CA THR A 64 -10.05 -7.05 -2.53
C THR A 64 -9.02 -5.92 -2.74
N PRO A 65 -7.96 -6.14 -3.53
CA PRO A 65 -6.98 -5.10 -3.81
C PRO A 65 -7.58 -3.98 -4.67
N TYR A 66 -7.16 -2.75 -4.39
CA TYR A 66 -7.56 -1.59 -5.20
C TYR A 66 -7.09 -1.70 -6.65
N GLY A 67 -7.90 -1.20 -7.57
CA GLY A 67 -7.61 -1.19 -9.01
C GLY A 67 -8.07 -2.45 -9.75
N ASP A 68 -8.62 -3.43 -9.04
CA ASP A 68 -9.36 -4.52 -9.66
C ASP A 68 -10.87 -4.31 -9.50
N ASN A 69 -11.59 -4.16 -10.62
CA ASN A 69 -13.04 -3.91 -10.62
C ASN A 69 -13.87 -5.20 -10.66
N SER A 70 -13.23 -6.36 -10.56
CA SER A 70 -13.92 -7.64 -10.45
C SER A 70 -13.85 -8.14 -9.02
N ASP A 71 -15.00 -8.46 -8.44
CA ASP A 71 -15.14 -9.07 -7.10
C ASP A 71 -14.52 -10.48 -7.00
N GLU A 72 -13.94 -11.00 -8.09
CA GLU A 72 -13.40 -12.35 -8.20
C GLU A 72 -11.96 -12.50 -7.68
N TRP A 73 -11.21 -11.41 -7.52
CA TRP A 73 -9.78 -11.48 -7.18
C TRP A 73 -9.49 -10.90 -5.81
N THR A 74 -9.42 -11.77 -4.81
CA THR A 74 -8.86 -11.41 -3.50
C THR A 74 -7.34 -11.41 -3.53
N VAL A 75 -6.72 -10.80 -2.52
CA VAL A 75 -5.26 -10.87 -2.30
C VAL A 75 -4.76 -12.31 -2.36
N GLY A 76 -5.41 -13.25 -1.66
CA GLY A 76 -5.03 -14.66 -1.63
C GLY A 76 -5.12 -15.33 -3.00
N ALA A 77 -6.18 -15.08 -3.75
CA ALA A 77 -6.34 -15.64 -5.09
C ALA A 77 -5.22 -15.19 -6.04
N ILE A 78 -4.74 -13.95 -5.90
CA ILE A 78 -3.62 -13.44 -6.69
C ILE A 78 -2.31 -14.08 -6.24
N LEU A 79 -2.08 -14.21 -4.93
CA LEU A 79 -0.88 -14.85 -4.38
C LEU A 79 -0.79 -16.33 -4.75
N ASP A 80 -1.89 -17.09 -4.65
CA ASP A 80 -1.95 -18.51 -5.01
C ASP A 80 -1.73 -18.74 -6.51
N ALA A 81 -2.06 -17.74 -7.34
CA ALA A 81 -1.82 -17.77 -8.78
C ALA A 81 -0.36 -17.43 -9.15
N LEU A 82 0.48 -16.95 -8.22
CA LEU A 82 1.87 -16.65 -8.52
C LEU A 82 2.65 -17.92 -8.86
N PRO A 83 3.58 -17.86 -9.83
CA PRO A 83 4.40 -19.01 -10.16
C PRO A 83 5.30 -19.32 -8.97
N VAL A 84 5.34 -20.60 -8.56
CA VAL A 84 6.30 -21.07 -7.56
C VAL A 84 7.71 -20.81 -8.10
N ALA A 85 8.49 -20.01 -7.38
CA ALA A 85 9.86 -19.71 -7.77
C ALA A 85 10.69 -21.02 -7.81
N ASP A 86 11.15 -21.40 -9.01
CA ASP A 86 12.09 -22.51 -9.17
C ASP A 86 13.46 -22.05 -8.67
N THR A 87 14.00 -22.72 -7.65
CA THR A 87 15.24 -22.35 -6.94
C THR A 87 16.52 -22.50 -7.77
N LYS A 88 16.40 -22.81 -9.07
CA LYS A 88 17.53 -23.10 -9.96
C LYS A 88 18.06 -21.90 -10.76
N THR A 89 17.43 -20.71 -10.66
CA THR A 89 17.83 -19.54 -11.45
C THR A 89 17.80 -18.25 -10.63
N ILE A 90 18.42 -18.25 -9.45
CA ILE A 90 18.74 -17.01 -8.71
C ILE A 90 20.01 -16.44 -9.32
N ASP A 91 19.84 -15.71 -10.41
CA ASP A 91 20.72 -14.63 -10.87
C ASP A 91 20.06 -14.12 -12.14
N MET A 92 19.36 -12.98 -12.08
CA MET A 92 19.15 -12.05 -13.22
C MET A 92 18.11 -10.93 -12.99
N PHE A 93 17.41 -10.86 -11.86
CA PHE A 93 16.42 -9.79 -11.67
C PHE A 93 16.93 -8.75 -10.69
N ALA A 94 17.39 -7.64 -11.28
CA ALA A 94 17.87 -6.44 -10.63
C ALA A 94 16.85 -5.94 -9.59
N GLU A 95 17.40 -5.46 -8.47
CA GLU A 95 16.69 -4.67 -7.47
C GLU A 95 15.84 -3.61 -8.16
N VAL A 96 14.52 -3.73 -8.07
CA VAL A 96 13.66 -2.56 -8.21
C VAL A 96 14.08 -1.68 -7.05
N ALA A 97 14.86 -0.64 -7.31
CA ALA A 97 15.23 0.30 -6.26
C ALA A 97 13.94 0.90 -5.73
N PRO A 98 13.49 0.54 -4.52
CA PRO A 98 12.41 1.26 -3.90
C PRO A 98 12.95 2.65 -3.54
N CYS A 99 12.05 3.61 -3.36
CA CYS A 99 12.37 4.66 -2.39
C CYS A 99 12.55 3.98 -1.03
#